data_AF-X0YDD7-F1
#
_entry.id   AF-X0YDD7-F1
#
_cell.length_a   1.000
_cell.length_b   1.000
_cell.length_c   1.000
_cell.angle_alpha   90.00
_cell.angle_beta   90.00
_cell.angle_gamma   90.00
#
_symmetry.space_group_name_H-M   'P 1'
#
loop_
_entity.id
_entity.type
_entity.pdbx_description
1 polymer ?
#
loop_
_entity_poly.entity_id
_entity_poly.type
_entity_poly.pdbx_seq_one_letter_code
_entity_poly.pdbx_strand_id
1 'polypeptide(L)'
;MPLIDRENRKYGHILITREVGGCWDDRLANALLIKAKDEKLKPECMGHLLSDLLDHKVDEARAFAESLVPLPPPSSGDGRCRAVVTARVLMTHAKDAGWSILWPAFQQDAEFGREVILGVACSSDWPWPVGSIRQRLTEYQLADLYIWLVQQYPHAEDPKHEGVHTVGPRESVTEFRDSVLRHLRERGTHEACEAIRRIASELPELEWLKWALLEAKNV
;
A
#
# COMPACT_ATOMS: atom_id res chain seq x y z
N MET A 1 -12.39 -25.11 7.02
CA MET A 1 -10.96 -25.07 7.44
C MET A 1 -10.90 -24.72 8.93
N PRO A 2 -11.00 -25.72 9.83
CA PRO A 2 -11.18 -25.47 11.27
C PRO A 2 -10.07 -24.65 11.95
N LEU A 3 -8.85 -24.73 11.42
CA LEU A 3 -7.69 -23.99 11.94
C LEU A 3 -7.81 -22.49 11.65
N ILE A 4 -8.17 -22.10 10.41
CA ILE A 4 -8.45 -20.70 10.06
C ILE A 4 -9.64 -20.18 10.87
N ASP A 5 -10.69 -20.98 11.08
CA ASP A 5 -11.83 -20.59 11.91
C ASP A 5 -11.43 -20.33 13.36
N ARG A 6 -10.52 -21.14 13.90
CA ARG A 6 -9.96 -20.98 15.25
C ARG A 6 -9.10 -19.71 15.34
N GLU A 7 -8.25 -19.46 14.35
CA GLU A 7 -7.39 -18.28 14.29
C GLU A 7 -8.20 -16.99 14.12
N ASN A 8 -9.17 -16.97 13.20
CA ASN A 8 -10.08 -15.84 13.01
C ASN A 8 -10.85 -15.48 14.29
N ARG A 9 -11.28 -16.48 15.09
CA ARG A 9 -11.95 -16.24 16.37
C ARG A 9 -10.98 -15.65 17.41
N LYS A 10 -9.79 -16.23 17.53
CA LYS A 10 -8.87 -15.95 18.64
C LYS A 10 -7.94 -14.76 18.38
N TYR A 11 -7.62 -14.47 17.12
CA TYR A 11 -6.63 -13.50 16.69
C TYR A 11 -7.16 -12.65 15.52
N GLY A 12 -6.40 -11.63 15.11
CA GLY A 12 -6.64 -10.83 13.90
C GLY A 12 -5.80 -11.29 12.70
N HIS A 13 -4.96 -12.31 12.88
CA HIS A 13 -4.00 -12.80 11.88
C HIS A 13 -4.19 -14.31 11.64
N ILE A 14 -3.79 -14.77 10.46
CA ILE A 14 -3.77 -16.18 10.08
C ILE A 14 -2.30 -16.60 9.93
N LEU A 15 -1.84 -17.56 10.72
CA LEU A 15 -0.44 -18.03 10.69
C LEU A 15 -0.31 -19.36 9.94
N ILE A 16 -1.39 -20.15 9.93
CA ILE A 16 -1.36 -21.50 9.37
C ILE A 16 -0.99 -21.53 7.89
N THR A 17 -1.26 -20.45 7.15
CA THR A 17 -0.92 -20.35 5.73
C THR A 17 0.59 -20.28 5.49
N ARG A 18 1.36 -19.67 6.40
CA ARG A 18 2.84 -19.67 6.34
C ARG A 18 3.42 -21.06 6.57
N GLU A 19 2.81 -21.85 7.45
CA GLU A 19 3.28 -23.21 7.77
C GLU A 19 3.05 -24.20 6.62
N VAL A 20 2.04 -23.97 5.78
CA VAL A 20 1.72 -24.84 4.63
C VAL A 20 2.26 -24.30 3.29
N GLY A 21 3.04 -23.20 3.30
CA GLY A 21 3.53 -22.56 2.09
C GLY A 21 4.36 -23.48 1.19
N GLY A 22 5.04 -24.49 1.74
CA GLY A 22 5.77 -25.51 0.97
C GLY A 22 4.89 -26.51 0.21
N CYS A 23 3.58 -26.52 0.47
CA CYS A 23 2.60 -27.46 -0.11
C CYS A 23 1.59 -26.74 -1.01
N TRP A 24 1.95 -25.58 -1.58
CA TRP A 24 1.04 -24.78 -2.39
C TRP A 24 0.59 -25.54 -3.64
N ASP A 25 -0.72 -25.69 -3.81
CA ASP A 25 -1.37 -26.25 -4.99
C ASP A 25 -2.68 -25.51 -5.31
N ASP A 26 -3.27 -25.79 -6.47
CA ASP A 26 -4.53 -25.17 -6.90
C ASP A 26 -5.68 -25.46 -5.94
N ARG A 27 -5.64 -26.60 -5.23
CA ARG A 27 -6.69 -26.97 -4.27
C ARG A 27 -6.64 -26.10 -3.03
N LEU A 28 -5.45 -25.85 -2.50
CA LEU A 28 -5.21 -24.95 -1.40
C LEU A 28 -5.57 -23.52 -1.78
N ALA A 29 -5.10 -23.04 -2.94
CA ALA A 29 -5.45 -21.71 -3.45
C ALA A 29 -6.98 -21.51 -3.53
N ASN A 30 -7.70 -22.47 -4.13
CA ASN A 30 -9.16 -22.43 -4.20
C ASN A 30 -9.83 -22.47 -2.82
N ALA A 31 -9.32 -23.29 -1.90
CA ALA A 31 -9.87 -23.36 -0.54
C ALA A 31 -9.67 -22.06 0.25
N LEU A 32 -8.50 -21.43 0.12
CA LEU A 32 -8.21 -20.13 0.72
C LEU A 32 -9.06 -19.03 0.10
N LEU A 33 -9.27 -19.04 -1.22
CA LEU A 33 -10.14 -18.08 -1.91
C LEU A 33 -11.60 -18.20 -1.47
N ILE A 34 -12.14 -19.43 -1.40
CA ILE A 34 -13.47 -19.69 -0.85
C ILE A 34 -13.56 -19.16 0.57
N LYS A 35 -12.51 -19.36 1.38
CA LYS A 35 -12.49 -18.88 2.76
C LYS A 35 -12.42 -17.36 2.84
N ALA A 36 -11.62 -16.69 2.00
CA ALA A 36 -11.54 -15.23 1.93
C ALA A 36 -12.89 -14.57 1.58
N LYS A 37 -13.76 -15.26 0.83
CA LYS A 37 -15.13 -14.82 0.50
C LYS A 37 -16.15 -14.99 1.64
N ASP A 38 -15.77 -15.60 2.76
CA ASP A 38 -16.65 -15.77 3.92
C ASP A 38 -16.82 -14.45 4.68
N GLU A 39 -18.03 -13.88 4.65
CA GLU A 39 -18.40 -12.64 5.34
C GLU A 39 -18.21 -12.71 6.86
N LYS A 40 -18.05 -13.91 7.45
CA LYS A 40 -17.78 -14.07 8.89
C LYS A 40 -16.31 -13.92 9.25
N LEU A 41 -15.41 -13.87 8.26
CA LEU A 41 -14.01 -13.55 8.52
C LEU A 41 -13.87 -12.09 8.90
N LYS A 42 -13.03 -11.83 9.91
CA LYS A 42 -12.60 -10.47 10.23
C LYS A 42 -11.84 -9.88 9.02
N PRO A 43 -11.97 -8.57 8.76
CA PRO A 43 -11.28 -7.91 7.64
C PRO A 43 -9.78 -8.21 7.57
N GLU A 44 -9.06 -8.12 8.69
CA GLU A 44 -7.61 -8.41 8.73
C GLU A 44 -7.30 -9.86 8.34
N CYS A 45 -8.05 -10.84 8.86
CA CYS A 45 -7.89 -12.25 8.50
C CYS A 45 -8.17 -12.49 7.01
N MET A 46 -9.19 -11.85 6.44
CA MET A 46 -9.43 -11.86 5.00
C MET A 46 -8.23 -11.26 4.24
N GLY A 47 -7.68 -10.14 4.71
CA GLY A 47 -6.49 -9.50 4.15
C GLY A 47 -5.28 -10.43 4.09
N HIS A 48 -5.01 -11.17 5.17
CA HIS A 48 -3.93 -12.17 5.21
C HIS A 48 -4.12 -13.29 4.18
N LEU A 49 -5.36 -13.79 3.98
CA LEU A 49 -5.60 -14.78 2.93
C LEU A 49 -5.39 -14.19 1.54
N LEU A 50 -5.84 -12.95 1.32
CA LEU A 50 -5.68 -12.28 0.04
C LEU A 50 -4.21 -11.97 -0.26
N SER A 51 -3.39 -11.59 0.73
CA SER A 51 -1.95 -11.37 0.52
C SER A 51 -1.27 -12.64 0.02
N ASP A 52 -1.53 -13.77 0.66
CA ASP A 52 -0.93 -15.06 0.28
C ASP A 52 -1.37 -15.47 -1.14
N LEU A 53 -2.64 -15.27 -1.49
CA LEU A 53 -3.17 -15.56 -2.83
C LEU A 53 -2.58 -14.65 -3.92
N LEU A 54 -2.38 -13.36 -3.62
CA LEU A 54 -1.78 -12.41 -4.56
C LEU A 54 -0.29 -12.67 -4.76
N ASP A 55 0.45 -13.05 -3.72
CA ASP A 55 1.87 -13.43 -3.82
C ASP A 55 2.05 -14.66 -4.72
N HIS A 56 1.08 -15.58 -4.72
CA HIS A 56 1.03 -16.74 -5.62
C HIS A 56 0.35 -16.46 -6.97
N LYS A 57 -0.02 -15.21 -7.26
CA LYS A 57 -0.58 -14.76 -8.54
C LYS A 57 -1.89 -15.48 -8.94
N VAL A 58 -2.77 -15.71 -7.96
CA VAL A 58 -4.10 -16.27 -8.22
C VAL A 58 -5.02 -15.18 -8.80
N ASP A 59 -5.34 -15.26 -10.08
CA ASP A 59 -6.09 -14.23 -10.81
C ASP A 59 -7.50 -14.02 -10.26
N GLU A 60 -8.20 -15.09 -9.87
CA GLU A 60 -9.54 -14.99 -9.28
C GLU A 60 -9.54 -14.30 -7.91
N ALA A 61 -8.44 -14.43 -7.16
CA ALA A 61 -8.27 -13.73 -5.90
C ALA A 61 -8.02 -12.23 -6.13
N ARG A 62 -7.28 -11.88 -7.17
CA ARG A 62 -7.11 -10.50 -7.60
C ARG A 62 -8.45 -9.88 -8.02
N ALA A 63 -9.20 -10.53 -8.90
CA ALA A 63 -10.52 -10.03 -9.32
C ALA A 63 -11.48 -9.85 -8.13
N PHE A 64 -11.44 -10.78 -7.16
CA PHE A 64 -12.22 -10.64 -5.94
C PHE A 64 -11.73 -9.46 -5.08
N ALA A 65 -10.42 -9.30 -4.89
CA ALA A 65 -9.87 -8.16 -4.14
C ALA A 65 -10.23 -6.81 -4.77
N GLU A 66 -10.14 -6.69 -6.10
CA GLU A 66 -10.56 -5.49 -6.83
C GLU A 66 -12.06 -5.21 -6.64
N SER A 67 -12.91 -6.24 -6.59
CA SER A 67 -14.36 -6.08 -6.34
C SER A 67 -14.72 -5.56 -4.94
N LEU A 68 -13.81 -5.71 -3.96
CA LEU A 68 -13.99 -5.22 -2.59
C LEU A 68 -13.63 -3.73 -2.42
N VAL A 69 -13.08 -3.10 -3.46
CA VAL A 69 -12.76 -1.66 -3.47
C VAL A 69 -13.62 -0.98 -4.56
N PRO A 70 -14.94 -0.84 -4.33
CA PRO A 70 -15.82 -0.19 -5.30
C PRO A 70 -15.49 1.31 -5.41
N LEU A 71 -15.93 1.90 -6.52
CA LEU A 71 -15.87 3.35 -6.74
C LEU A 71 -17.31 3.90 -6.79
N PRO A 72 -17.73 4.76 -5.84
CA PRO A 72 -16.96 5.29 -4.72
C PRO A 72 -16.71 4.26 -3.60
N PRO A 73 -15.62 4.41 -2.81
CA PRO A 73 -15.37 3.55 -1.65
C PRO A 73 -16.52 3.62 -0.65
N PRO A 74 -16.77 2.55 0.13
CA PRO A 74 -17.73 2.61 1.23
C PRO A 74 -17.33 3.71 2.21
N SER A 75 -18.31 4.43 2.77
CA SER A 75 -18.04 5.56 3.66
C SER A 75 -17.84 5.17 5.13
N SER A 76 -18.36 4.03 5.58
CA SER A 76 -18.24 3.56 6.97
C SER A 76 -18.59 2.08 7.14
N GLY A 77 -18.45 1.57 8.37
CA GLY A 77 -18.86 0.22 8.75
C GLY A 77 -17.93 -0.90 8.27
N ASP A 78 -18.40 -2.14 8.33
CA ASP A 78 -17.60 -3.33 7.95
C ASP A 78 -17.12 -3.27 6.49
N GLY A 79 -17.96 -2.75 5.59
CA GLY A 79 -17.60 -2.53 4.19
C GLY A 79 -16.39 -1.60 4.04
N ARG A 80 -16.31 -0.52 4.82
CA ARG A 80 -15.13 0.37 4.86
C ARG A 80 -13.90 -0.39 5.32
N CYS A 81 -13.99 -1.07 6.46
CA CYS A 81 -12.86 -1.83 7.02
C CYS A 81 -12.32 -2.86 6.03
N ARG A 82 -13.20 -3.60 5.35
CA ARG A 82 -12.81 -4.57 4.31
C ARG A 82 -12.17 -3.91 3.10
N ALA A 83 -12.73 -2.81 2.61
CA ALA A 83 -12.17 -2.07 1.49
C ALA A 83 -10.77 -1.53 1.81
N VAL A 84 -10.56 -0.98 3.01
CA VAL A 84 -9.26 -0.47 3.47
C VAL A 84 -8.23 -1.59 3.58
N VAL A 85 -8.58 -2.71 4.24
CA VAL A 85 -7.68 -3.86 4.35
C VAL A 85 -7.34 -4.43 2.97
N THR A 86 -8.34 -4.56 2.09
CA THR A 86 -8.12 -5.08 0.74
C THR A 86 -7.26 -4.13 -0.10
N ALA A 87 -7.47 -2.82 0.01
CA ALA A 87 -6.65 -1.83 -0.67
C ALA A 87 -5.19 -1.87 -0.20
N ARG A 88 -4.94 -2.02 1.11
CA ARG A 88 -3.58 -2.22 1.65
C ARG A 88 -2.92 -3.46 1.04
N VAL A 89 -3.67 -4.56 0.95
CA VAL A 89 -3.19 -5.83 0.36
C VAL A 89 -2.90 -5.70 -1.13
N LEU A 90 -3.80 -5.08 -1.91
CA LEU A 90 -3.58 -4.80 -3.33
C LEU A 90 -2.34 -3.95 -3.54
N MET A 91 -2.19 -2.86 -2.79
CA MET A 91 -1.04 -1.96 -2.89
C MET A 91 0.28 -2.69 -2.59
N THR A 92 0.26 -3.63 -1.64
CA THR A 92 1.47 -4.30 -1.13
C THR A 92 1.84 -5.59 -1.89
N HIS A 93 0.86 -6.30 -2.46
CA HIS A 93 1.08 -7.64 -3.03
C HIS A 93 0.73 -7.74 -4.52
N ALA A 94 -0.17 -6.91 -5.05
CA ALA A 94 -0.48 -6.95 -6.48
C ALA A 94 0.73 -6.48 -7.30
N LYS A 95 0.92 -7.08 -8.49
CA LYS A 95 2.05 -6.82 -9.40
C LYS A 95 2.21 -5.34 -9.79
N ASP A 96 1.11 -4.61 -9.86
CA ASP A 96 1.00 -3.20 -10.23
C ASP A 96 0.48 -2.33 -9.06
N ALA A 97 0.61 -2.84 -7.84
CA ALA A 97 0.05 -2.23 -6.62
C ALA A 97 -1.47 -1.94 -6.70
N GLY A 98 -2.21 -2.60 -7.60
CA GLY A 98 -3.63 -2.34 -7.81
C GLY A 98 -3.93 -0.90 -8.26
N TRP A 99 -2.95 -0.21 -8.83
CA TRP A 99 -2.98 1.24 -9.05
C TRP A 99 -4.23 1.72 -9.81
N SER A 100 -4.66 1.00 -10.84
CA SER A 100 -5.82 1.36 -11.65
C SER A 100 -7.15 1.39 -10.87
N ILE A 101 -7.23 0.67 -9.76
CA ILE A 101 -8.40 0.63 -8.87
C ILE A 101 -8.23 1.61 -7.71
N LEU A 102 -7.05 1.62 -7.08
CA LEU A 102 -6.81 2.39 -5.87
C LEU A 102 -6.69 3.90 -6.14
N TRP A 103 -6.07 4.29 -7.25
CA TRP A 103 -5.83 5.69 -7.54
C TRP A 103 -7.14 6.50 -7.73
N PRO A 104 -8.11 6.05 -8.55
CA PRO A 104 -9.41 6.72 -8.63
C PRO A 104 -10.14 6.76 -7.27
N ALA A 105 -10.03 5.70 -6.46
CA ALA A 105 -10.62 5.66 -5.12
C ALA A 105 -10.01 6.73 -4.19
N PHE A 106 -8.69 6.94 -4.23
CA PHE A 106 -8.02 7.97 -3.43
C PHE A 106 -8.39 9.39 -3.86
N GLN A 107 -8.59 9.60 -5.16
CA GLN A 107 -9.03 10.90 -5.68
C GLN A 107 -10.49 11.20 -5.32
N GLN A 108 -11.34 10.17 -5.27
CA GLN A 108 -12.76 10.31 -4.93
C GLN A 108 -13.00 10.50 -3.43
N ASP A 109 -12.20 9.83 -2.59
CA ASP A 109 -12.26 9.90 -1.13
C ASP A 109 -10.83 9.94 -0.55
N ALA A 110 -10.39 11.14 -0.17
CA ALA A 110 -9.06 11.34 0.39
C ALA A 110 -8.91 10.70 1.79
N GLU A 111 -9.99 10.59 2.58
CA GLU A 111 -9.95 9.91 3.88
C GLU A 111 -9.68 8.42 3.70
N PHE A 112 -10.27 7.82 2.66
CA PHE A 112 -9.98 6.42 2.29
C PHE A 112 -8.50 6.23 1.96
N GLY A 113 -7.96 7.11 1.13
CA GLY A 113 -6.54 7.09 0.81
C GLY A 113 -5.67 7.21 2.05
N ARG A 114 -6.02 8.10 2.99
CA ARG A 114 -5.26 8.29 4.24
C ARG A 114 -5.30 7.04 5.12
N GLU A 115 -6.46 6.40 5.28
CA GLU A 115 -6.58 5.13 6.02
C GLU A 115 -5.71 4.03 5.42
N VAL A 116 -5.71 3.90 4.09
CA VAL A 116 -4.91 2.90 3.37
C VAL A 116 -3.41 3.18 3.53
N ILE A 117 -2.97 4.40 3.24
CA ILE A 117 -1.55 4.78 3.34
C ILE A 117 -1.03 4.63 4.76
N LEU A 118 -1.80 5.05 5.77
CA LEU A 118 -1.43 4.86 7.17
C LEU A 118 -1.24 3.38 7.51
N GLY A 119 -2.16 2.53 7.03
CA GLY A 119 -2.07 1.08 7.24
C GLY A 119 -0.93 0.39 6.49
N VAL A 120 -0.47 0.95 5.37
CA VAL A 120 0.72 0.47 4.63
C VAL A 120 2.00 0.95 5.32
N ALA A 121 2.09 2.24 5.66
CA ALA A 121 3.27 2.85 6.26
C ALA A 121 3.58 2.30 7.66
N CYS A 122 2.55 2.03 8.47
CA CYS A 122 2.70 1.47 9.81
C CYS A 122 2.82 -0.05 9.86
N SER A 123 2.86 -0.73 8.70
CA SER A 123 2.92 -2.19 8.69
C SER A 123 4.23 -2.71 9.28
N SER A 124 4.15 -3.76 10.10
CA SER A 124 5.29 -4.36 10.80
C SER A 124 6.33 -4.98 9.87
N ASP A 125 6.01 -5.14 8.59
CA ASP A 125 6.93 -5.66 7.59
C ASP A 125 7.87 -4.56 7.05
N TRP A 126 7.72 -3.29 7.49
CA TRP A 126 8.66 -2.21 7.19
C TRP A 126 10.11 -2.60 7.53
N PRO A 127 11.09 -2.45 6.60
CA PRO A 127 11.01 -1.72 5.33
C PRO A 127 10.64 -2.56 4.09
N TRP A 128 10.37 -3.86 4.23
CA TRP A 128 10.22 -4.82 3.14
C TRP A 128 9.11 -4.52 2.11
N PRO A 129 7.86 -4.15 2.49
CA PRO A 129 6.79 -3.89 1.52
C PRO A 129 6.99 -2.59 0.73
N VAL A 130 7.72 -1.61 1.27
CA VAL A 130 7.89 -0.29 0.65
C VAL A 130 8.99 -0.27 -0.40
N GLY A 131 9.99 -1.15 -0.29
CA GLY A 131 10.85 -1.50 -1.43
C GLY A 131 10.04 -1.98 -2.63
N SER A 132 8.99 -2.77 -2.38
CA SER A 132 8.22 -3.44 -3.42
C SER A 132 7.23 -2.52 -4.15
N ILE A 133 6.54 -1.61 -3.43
CA ILE A 133 5.60 -0.65 -4.06
C ILE A 133 6.33 0.24 -5.07
N ARG A 134 7.49 0.78 -4.67
CA ARG A 134 8.27 1.71 -5.49
C ARG A 134 8.78 1.07 -6.78
N GLN A 135 9.08 -0.24 -6.75
CA GLN A 135 9.52 -0.99 -7.93
C GLN A 135 8.38 -1.35 -8.88
N ARG A 136 7.13 -1.39 -8.40
CA ARG A 136 5.96 -1.83 -9.18
C ARG A 136 5.21 -0.68 -9.86
N LEU A 137 5.35 0.55 -9.35
CA LEU A 137 4.77 1.74 -9.96
C LEU A 137 5.72 2.36 -10.99
N THR A 138 5.14 2.98 -12.01
CA THR A 138 5.89 3.80 -12.97
C THR A 138 6.31 5.12 -12.33
N GLU A 139 7.31 5.78 -12.92
CA GLU A 139 7.82 7.07 -12.44
C GLU A 139 6.72 8.13 -12.40
N TYR A 140 5.82 8.14 -13.37
CA TYR A 140 4.67 9.04 -13.40
C TYR A 140 3.66 8.75 -12.29
N GLN A 141 3.37 7.48 -12.00
CA GLN A 141 2.50 7.09 -10.90
C GLN A 141 3.12 7.40 -9.54
N LEU A 142 4.44 7.25 -9.41
CA LEU A 142 5.17 7.67 -8.21
C LEU A 142 5.13 9.18 -8.02
N ALA A 143 5.17 9.97 -9.11
CA ALA A 143 4.95 11.42 -9.02
C ALA A 143 3.54 11.76 -8.57
N ASP A 144 2.51 11.13 -9.15
CA ASP A 144 1.11 11.29 -8.72
C ASP A 144 0.96 10.98 -7.23
N LEU A 145 1.49 9.84 -6.78
CA LEU A 145 1.46 9.43 -5.39
C LEU A 145 2.18 10.43 -4.48
N TYR A 146 3.39 10.86 -4.85
CA TYR A 146 4.17 11.79 -4.04
C TYR A 146 3.47 13.14 -3.88
N ILE A 147 2.93 13.70 -4.97
CA ILE A 147 2.18 14.96 -4.93
C ILE A 147 0.98 14.83 -4.00
N TRP A 148 0.21 13.76 -4.14
CA TRP A 148 -0.95 13.52 -3.27
C TRP A 148 -0.53 13.33 -1.80
N LEU A 149 0.57 12.63 -1.53
CA LEU A 149 1.10 12.48 -0.17
C LEU A 149 1.50 13.81 0.44
N VAL A 150 2.16 14.71 -0.30
CA VAL A 150 2.50 16.05 0.20
C VAL A 150 1.23 16.86 0.49
N GLN A 151 0.21 16.76 -0.36
CA GLN A 151 -1.05 17.48 -0.15
C GLN A 151 -1.84 16.96 1.07
N GLN A 152 -1.86 15.64 1.29
CA GLN A 152 -2.56 15.01 2.42
C GLN A 152 -1.76 15.02 3.72
N TYR A 153 -0.44 15.07 3.62
CA TYR A 153 0.52 15.05 4.72
C TYR A 153 1.60 16.10 4.48
N PRO A 154 1.28 17.40 4.68
CA PRO A 154 2.22 18.48 4.43
C PRO A 154 3.48 18.37 5.30
N HIS A 155 4.64 18.70 4.73
CA HIS A 155 5.92 18.69 5.44
C HIS A 155 5.92 19.56 6.71
N ALA A 156 5.16 20.67 6.71
CA ALA A 156 5.06 21.57 7.85
C ALA A 156 4.45 20.92 9.10
N GLU A 157 3.71 19.82 8.93
CA GLU A 157 3.07 19.06 10.01
C GLU A 157 3.87 17.83 10.43
N ASP A 158 5.05 17.60 9.83
CA ASP A 158 5.91 16.49 10.22
C ASP A 158 6.39 16.66 11.67
N PRO A 159 6.35 15.60 12.49
CA PRO A 159 6.73 15.70 13.89
C PRO A 159 8.23 15.97 14.02
N LYS A 160 8.59 16.83 14.97
CA LYS A 160 9.98 17.13 15.32
C LYS A 160 10.34 16.39 16.59
N HIS A 161 11.25 15.44 16.49
CA HIS A 161 11.71 14.65 17.63
C HIS A 161 13.17 15.00 17.97
N GLU A 162 13.43 15.17 19.27
CA GLU A 162 14.78 15.31 19.82
C GLU A 162 15.12 14.06 20.65
N GLY A 163 16.26 13.43 20.38
CA GLY A 163 16.71 12.23 21.10
C GLY A 163 16.06 10.92 20.63
N VAL A 164 16.05 9.92 21.51
CA VAL A 164 15.45 8.60 21.22
C VAL A 164 13.95 8.67 21.44
N HIS A 165 13.14 8.35 20.43
CA HIS A 165 11.69 8.30 20.52
C HIS A 165 11.11 7.05 19.83
N THR A 166 9.84 6.77 20.08
CA THR A 166 9.08 5.72 19.38
C THR A 166 8.46 6.30 18.12
N VAL A 167 8.69 5.64 16.98
CA VAL A 167 8.14 6.08 15.69
C VAL A 167 6.62 6.08 15.73
N GLY A 168 6.03 7.25 15.47
CA GLY A 168 4.57 7.43 15.46
C GLY A 168 3.95 7.19 14.09
N PRO A 169 2.61 6.98 13.99
CA PRO A 169 1.96 6.73 12.71
C PRO A 169 2.17 7.83 11.66
N ARG A 170 2.19 9.11 12.10
CA ARG A 170 2.45 10.25 11.22
C ARG A 170 3.88 10.26 10.67
N GLU A 171 4.85 9.85 11.48
CA GLU A 171 6.26 9.75 11.11
C GLU A 171 6.49 8.60 10.12
N SER A 172 5.81 7.46 10.29
CA SER A 172 5.84 6.37 9.31
C SER A 172 5.37 6.83 7.92
N VAL A 173 4.35 7.68 7.85
CA VAL A 173 3.92 8.28 6.56
C VAL A 173 4.97 9.24 6.00
N THR A 174 5.64 10.03 6.85
CA THR A 174 6.77 10.89 6.43
C THR A 174 7.88 10.05 5.81
N GLU A 175 8.31 8.98 6.47
CA GLU A 175 9.33 8.07 5.94
C GLU A 175 8.90 7.44 4.61
N PHE A 176 7.63 7.01 4.51
CA PHE A 176 7.07 6.48 3.27
C PHE A 176 7.11 7.50 2.12
N ARG A 177 6.61 8.71 2.35
CA ARG A 177 6.60 9.81 1.36
C ARG A 177 8.01 10.13 0.88
N ASP A 178 8.95 10.29 1.81
CA ASP A 178 10.32 10.66 1.48
C ASP A 178 11.04 9.51 0.74
N SER A 179 10.69 8.26 1.04
CA SER A 179 11.20 7.08 0.33
C SER A 179 10.80 7.02 -1.16
N VAL A 180 9.65 7.59 -1.53
CA VAL A 180 9.17 7.65 -2.92
C VAL A 180 10.04 8.61 -3.73
N LEU A 181 10.26 9.83 -3.23
CA LEU A 181 11.12 10.80 -3.91
C LEU A 181 12.57 10.32 -3.98
N ARG A 182 13.09 9.74 -2.89
CA ARG A 182 14.43 9.14 -2.89
C ARG A 182 14.56 8.07 -3.98
N HIS A 183 13.55 7.22 -4.15
CA HIS A 183 13.59 6.19 -5.20
C HIS A 183 13.59 6.78 -6.62
N LEU A 184 12.80 7.82 -6.88
CA LEU A 184 12.86 8.52 -8.17
C LEU A 184 14.26 9.10 -8.42
N ARG A 185 14.89 9.69 -7.40
CA ARG A 185 16.26 10.21 -7.52
C ARG A 185 17.27 9.11 -7.82
N GLU A 186 17.19 8.00 -7.10
CA GLU A 186 18.09 6.84 -7.25
C GLU A 186 17.91 6.13 -8.59
N ARG A 187 16.74 6.20 -9.22
CA ARG A 187 16.52 5.62 -10.55
C ARG A 187 17.31 6.32 -11.65
N GLY A 188 17.48 7.64 -11.58
CA GLY A 188 18.27 8.43 -12.55
C GLY A 188 17.80 8.36 -14.02
N THR A 189 16.70 7.67 -14.33
CA THR A 189 16.20 7.53 -15.71
C THR A 189 15.64 8.85 -16.24
N HIS A 190 15.46 8.94 -17.56
CA HIS A 190 14.83 10.10 -18.18
C HIS A 190 13.42 10.32 -17.60
N GLU A 191 12.63 9.24 -17.49
CA GLU A 191 11.29 9.24 -16.95
C GLU A 191 11.28 9.67 -15.47
N ALA A 192 12.28 9.25 -14.68
CA ALA A 192 12.40 9.67 -13.29
C ALA A 192 12.73 11.16 -13.17
N CYS A 193 13.59 11.68 -14.05
CA CYS A 193 13.88 13.12 -14.13
C CYS A 193 12.65 13.93 -14.55
N GLU A 194 11.83 13.43 -15.50
CA GLU A 194 10.56 14.07 -15.87
C GLU A 194 9.55 14.04 -14.72
N ALA A 195 9.45 12.92 -14.00
CA ALA A 195 8.62 12.77 -12.82
C ALA A 195 9.00 13.76 -11.71
N ILE A 196 10.29 13.88 -11.39
CA ILE A 196 10.79 14.86 -10.41
C ILE A 196 10.54 16.29 -10.87
N ARG A 197 10.69 16.58 -12.18
CA ARG A 197 10.37 17.90 -12.72
C ARG A 197 8.89 18.24 -12.55
N ARG A 198 7.99 17.28 -12.80
CA ARG A 198 6.55 17.44 -12.57
C ARG A 198 6.24 17.67 -11.09
N ILE A 199 6.85 16.90 -10.20
CA ILE A 199 6.72 17.11 -8.74
C ILE A 199 7.12 18.55 -8.37
N ALA A 200 8.26 19.03 -8.89
CA ALA A 200 8.75 20.39 -8.62
C ALA A 200 7.86 21.49 -9.22
N SER A 201 7.16 21.24 -10.33
CA SER A 201 6.23 22.22 -10.90
C SER A 201 4.90 22.30 -10.17
N GLU A 202 4.42 21.16 -9.64
CA GLU A 202 3.14 21.06 -8.90
C GLU A 202 3.27 21.49 -7.43
N LEU A 203 4.50 21.45 -6.87
CA LEU A 203 4.81 21.83 -5.50
C LEU A 203 5.90 22.93 -5.46
N PRO A 204 5.66 24.11 -6.06
CA PRO A 204 6.67 25.17 -6.17
C PRO A 204 7.13 25.73 -4.82
N GLU A 205 6.33 25.56 -3.76
CA GLU A 205 6.65 25.94 -2.38
C GLU A 205 7.79 25.12 -1.76
N LEU A 206 8.05 23.91 -2.29
CA LEU A 206 9.14 23.06 -1.85
C LEU A 206 10.39 23.34 -2.69
N GLU A 207 11.04 24.48 -2.44
CA GLU A 207 12.18 24.96 -3.26
C GLU A 207 13.33 23.95 -3.37
N TRP A 208 13.50 23.08 -2.36
CA TRP A 208 14.54 22.07 -2.32
C TRP A 208 14.38 20.96 -3.39
N LEU A 209 13.18 20.81 -3.97
CA LEU A 209 12.93 19.88 -5.08
C LEU A 209 13.73 20.22 -6.35
N LYS A 210 14.15 21.48 -6.51
CA LYS A 210 15.05 21.88 -7.61
C LYS A 210 16.39 21.18 -7.54
N TRP A 211 16.89 20.93 -6.32
CA TRP A 211 18.13 20.19 -6.09
C TRP A 211 17.96 18.69 -6.33
N ALA A 212 16.81 18.13 -5.93
CA ALA A 212 16.47 16.73 -6.20
C ALA A 212 16.55 16.39 -7.69
N LEU A 213 16.12 17.30 -8.57
CA LEU A 213 16.24 17.12 -10.03
C LEU A 213 17.70 17.13 -10.51
N LEU A 214 18.53 18.00 -9.93
CA LEU A 214 19.96 18.06 -10.28
C LEU A 214 20.70 16.79 -9.84
N GLU A 215 20.37 16.27 -8.67
CA GLU A 215 20.95 15.03 -8.14
C GLU A 215 20.56 13.83 -9.01
N ALA A 216 19.29 13.71 -9.42
CA ALA A 216 18.82 12.61 -10.26
C ALA A 216 19.51 12.57 -11.64
N LYS A 217 19.85 13.73 -12.21
CA LYS A 217 20.56 13.82 -13.50
C LYS A 217 22.03 13.38 -13.45
N ASN A 218 22.59 13.24 -12.25
CA ASN A 218 24.00 12.91 -12.02
C ASN A 218 24.21 11.47 -11.52
N VAL A 219 23.17 10.63 -11.55
CA VAL A 219 23.22 9.19 -11.27
C VAL A 219 23.56 8.43 -12.54
#